data_AF-A0A932R459-F1
#
_entry.id   AF-A0A932R459-F1
#
_cell.length_a   1.000
_cell.length_b   1.000
_cell.length_c   1.000
_cell.angle_alpha   90.00
_cell.angle_beta   90.00
_cell.angle_gamma   90.00
#
_symmetry.space_group_name_H-M   'P 1'
#
loop_
_entity.id
_entity.type
_entity.pdbx_description
1 polymer ?
#
loop_
_entity_poly.entity_id
_entity_poly.type
_entity_poly.pdbx_seq_one_letter_code
_entity_poly.pdbx_strand_id
1 'polypeptide(L)'
;MSQPERTALFYMANLGSEFIRVFNAFDKKNESACRLSAGRCLLIINKLRSLGEMKTREPEVSRLEDILNDILSGNQVYTVTKFQVEKYFNPFALRVAKR
;
A
#
# COMPACT_ATOMS: atom_id res chain seq x y z
N MET A 1 -13.23 -23.66 -9.42
CA MET A 1 -12.96 -22.20 -9.50
C MET A 1 -11.58 -21.96 -8.93
N SER A 2 -10.58 -21.69 -9.76
CA SER A 2 -9.24 -21.31 -9.31
C SER A 2 -9.34 -19.97 -8.57
N GLN A 3 -8.82 -19.89 -7.34
CA GLN A 3 -8.64 -18.60 -6.69
C GLN A 3 -7.82 -17.70 -7.63
N PRO A 4 -8.14 -16.40 -7.77
CA PRO A 4 -7.30 -15.51 -8.58
C PRO A 4 -5.88 -15.60 -8.04
N GLU A 5 -4.92 -15.90 -8.92
CA GLU A 5 -3.51 -15.97 -8.53
C GLU A 5 -3.14 -14.67 -7.82
N ARG A 6 -2.78 -14.78 -6.54
CA ARG A 6 -2.36 -13.66 -5.70
C ARG A 6 -0.95 -13.23 -6.10
N THR A 7 -0.84 -12.69 -7.30
CA THR A 7 0.38 -12.16 -7.93
C THR A 7 0.86 -10.89 -7.23
N ALA A 8 2.11 -10.47 -7.46
CA ALA A 8 2.56 -9.16 -6.98
C ALA A 8 1.64 -8.03 -7.46
N LEU A 9 1.13 -8.12 -8.70
CA LEU A 9 0.18 -7.15 -9.25
C LEU A 9 -1.10 -7.04 -8.40
N PHE A 10 -1.68 -8.17 -7.99
CA PHE A 10 -2.87 -8.20 -7.14
C PHE A 10 -2.61 -7.55 -5.78
N TYR A 11 -1.49 -7.88 -5.15
CA TYR A 11 -1.12 -7.29 -3.87
C TYR A 11 -0.81 -5.79 -3.99
N MET A 12 -0.12 -5.34 -5.04
CA MET A 12 0.15 -3.92 -5.28
C MET A 12 -1.13 -3.10 -5.47
N ALA A 13 -2.12 -3.63 -6.19
CA ALA A 13 -3.41 -2.94 -6.35
C ALA A 13 -4.17 -2.79 -5.02
N ASN A 14 -4.17 -3.86 -4.21
CA ASN A 14 -4.78 -3.82 -2.87
C ASN A 14 -4.00 -2.89 -1.92
N LEU A 15 -2.67 -2.90 -2.00
CA LEU A 15 -1.81 -2.01 -1.22
C LEU A 15 -2.17 -0.55 -1.49
N GLY A 16 -2.33 -0.17 -2.76
CA GLY A 16 -2.75 1.17 -3.14
C GLY A 16 -4.10 1.57 -2.56
N SER A 17 -5.07 0.65 -2.57
CA SER A 17 -6.39 0.88 -1.99
C SER A 17 -6.32 1.13 -0.49
N GLU A 18 -5.53 0.36 0.25
CA GLU A 18 -5.36 0.54 1.69
C GLU A 18 -4.53 1.80 2.02
N PHE A 19 -3.53 2.16 1.22
CA PHE A 19 -2.83 3.45 1.36
C PHE A 19 -3.78 4.63 1.21
N ILE A 20 -4.66 4.62 0.20
CA ILE A 20 -5.66 5.67 0.03
C ILE A 20 -6.59 5.74 1.26
N ARG A 21 -6.96 4.60 1.86
CA ARG A 21 -7.73 4.58 3.11
C ARG A 21 -6.94 5.17 4.28
N VAL A 22 -5.65 4.88 4.41
CA VAL A 22 -4.77 5.49 5.42
C VAL A 22 -4.79 7.01 5.30
N PHE A 23 -4.53 7.56 4.10
CA PHE A 23 -4.56 9.01 3.88
C PHE A 23 -5.93 9.62 4.16
N ASN A 24 -7.01 9.02 3.67
CA ASN A 24 -8.36 9.51 3.95
C ASN A 24 -8.70 9.51 5.46
N ALA A 25 -8.22 8.52 6.21
CA ALA A 25 -8.42 8.46 7.65
C ALA A 25 -7.55 9.46 8.40
N PHE A 26 -6.31 9.64 7.96
CA PHE A 26 -5.38 10.64 8.47
C PHE A 26 -5.92 12.06 8.30
N ASP A 27 -6.39 12.41 7.10
CA ASP A 27 -7.00 13.72 6.78
C ASP A 27 -8.22 14.00 7.68
N LYS A 28 -8.98 12.95 8.01
CA LYS A 28 -10.16 13.03 8.90
C LYS A 28 -9.80 12.97 10.39
N LYS A 29 -8.52 12.90 10.75
CA LYS A 29 -8.03 12.68 12.13
C LYS A 29 -8.65 11.45 12.80
N ASN A 30 -9.04 10.45 12.00
CA ASN A 30 -9.60 9.20 12.51
C ASN A 30 -8.47 8.19 12.71
N GLU A 31 -7.81 8.29 13.86
CA GLU A 31 -6.66 7.46 14.17
C GLU A 31 -6.94 5.96 14.15
N SER A 32 -8.13 5.54 14.60
CA SER A 32 -8.51 4.12 14.64
C SER A 32 -8.57 3.53 13.21
N ALA A 33 -9.24 4.24 12.30
CA ALA A 33 -9.32 3.84 10.90
C ALA A 33 -7.95 3.90 10.19
N CYS A 34 -7.11 4.86 10.58
CA CYS A 34 -5.74 4.99 10.09
C CYS A 34 -4.90 3.76 10.47
N ARG A 35 -4.85 3.43 11.78
CA ARG A 35 -4.14 2.25 12.30
C ARG A 35 -4.63 0.94 11.70
N LEU A 36 -5.95 0.79 11.54
CA LEU A 36 -6.54 -0.41 10.95
C LEU A 36 -6.14 -0.59 9.48
N SER A 37 -6.19 0.48 8.69
CA SER A 37 -5.79 0.44 7.28
C SER A 37 -4.28 0.22 7.14
N ALA A 38 -3.48 0.85 8.01
CA ALA A 38 -2.04 0.66 8.04
C ALA A 38 -1.64 -0.77 8.39
N GLY A 39 -2.31 -1.40 9.36
CA GLY A 39 -2.11 -2.82 9.65
C GLY A 39 -2.34 -3.71 8.43
N ARG A 40 -3.33 -3.39 7.60
CA ARG A 40 -3.57 -4.11 6.33
C ARG A 40 -2.47 -3.84 5.29
N CYS A 41 -1.99 -2.61 5.17
CA CYS A 41 -0.83 -2.30 4.32
C CYS A 41 0.38 -3.16 4.71
N LEU A 42 0.70 -3.26 6.01
CA LEU A 42 1.81 -4.08 6.51
C LEU A 42 1.63 -5.56 6.17
N LEU A 43 0.43 -6.10 6.33
CA LEU A 43 0.14 -7.48 5.94
C LEU A 43 0.37 -7.72 4.44
N ILE A 44 -0.04 -6.77 3.59
CA ILE A 44 0.15 -6.87 2.14
C ILE A 44 1.62 -6.72 1.76
N ILE A 45 2.36 -5.81 2.38
CA ILE A 45 3.81 -5.63 2.20
C ILE A 45 4.53 -6.93 2.52
N ASN A 46 4.21 -7.58 3.64
CA ASN A 46 4.80 -8.86 4.01
C ASN A 46 4.48 -9.97 2.99
N LYS A 47 3.29 -9.94 2.38
CA LYS A 47 2.96 -10.86 1.27
C LYS A 47 3.78 -10.56 0.03
N LEU A 48 3.95 -9.30 -0.36
CA LEU A 48 4.80 -8.90 -1.48
C LEU A 48 6.24 -9.38 -1.28
N ARG A 49 6.82 -9.15 -0.09
CA ARG A 49 8.18 -9.61 0.26
C ARG A 49 8.38 -11.13 0.12
N SER A 50 7.33 -11.91 0.38
CA SER A 50 7.38 -13.37 0.27
C SER A 50 7.39 -13.88 -1.19
N LEU A 51 7.08 -13.02 -2.16
CA LEU A 51 7.08 -13.40 -3.58
C LEU A 51 8.51 -13.36 -4.13
N GLY A 52 8.95 -14.45 -4.76
CA GLY A 52 10.30 -14.56 -5.33
C GLY A 52 10.63 -13.45 -6.34
N GLU A 53 9.64 -13.01 -7.12
CA GLU A 53 9.76 -11.92 -8.11
C GLU A 53 9.99 -10.53 -7.48
N MET A 54 9.65 -10.35 -6.21
CA MET A 54 9.78 -9.07 -5.50
C MET A 54 11.13 -8.90 -4.81
N LYS A 55 11.99 -9.94 -4.77
CA LYS A 55 13.30 -9.86 -4.10
C LYS A 55 14.20 -8.74 -4.64
N THR A 56 14.16 -8.49 -5.96
CA THR A 56 14.91 -7.39 -6.59
C THR A 56 14.27 -6.02 -6.40
N ARG A 57 13.06 -5.98 -5.84
CA ARG A 57 12.25 -4.78 -5.57
C ARG A 57 12.09 -4.49 -4.08
N GLU A 58 12.87 -5.17 -3.25
CA GLU A 58 12.81 -5.04 -1.80
C GLU A 58 13.07 -3.60 -1.31
N PRO A 59 13.98 -2.81 -1.90
CA PRO A 59 14.14 -1.41 -1.54
C PRO A 59 12.87 -0.58 -1.78
N GLU A 60 12.20 -0.78 -2.93
CA GLU A 60 10.94 -0.07 -3.21
C GLU A 60 9.82 -0.48 -2.24
N VAL A 61 9.72 -1.78 -1.92
CA VAL A 61 8.71 -2.29 -0.97
C VAL A 61 8.98 -1.74 0.44
N SER A 62 10.24 -1.68 0.87
CA SER A 62 10.63 -1.14 2.17
C SER A 62 10.34 0.36 2.27
N ARG A 63 10.52 1.12 1.18
CA ARG A 63 10.17 2.54 1.15
C ARG A 63 8.67 2.78 1.36
N LEU A 64 7.80 1.87 0.90
CA LEU A 64 6.36 1.96 1.19
C LEU A 64 6.09 1.75 2.69
N GLU A 65 6.77 0.81 3.33
CA GLU A 65 6.67 0.63 4.78
C GLU A 65 7.17 1.87 5.55
N ASP A 66 8.28 2.48 5.12
CA ASP A 66 8.80 3.72 5.72
C ASP A 66 7.77 4.85 5.66
N ILE A 67 7.14 5.07 4.50
CA ILE A 67 6.11 6.10 4.32
C ILE A 67 4.91 5.82 5.24
N LEU A 68 4.52 4.56 5.37
CA LEU A 68 3.41 4.20 6.24
C LEU A 68 3.72 4.50 7.71
N ASN A 69 4.90 4.12 8.17
CA ASN A 69 5.35 4.38 9.55
C ASN A 69 5.49 5.88 9.82
N ASP A 70 5.95 6.65 8.83
CA ASP A 70 6.04 8.09 8.88
C ASP A 70 4.66 8.75 9.10
N ILE A 71 3.64 8.33 8.33
CA ILE A 71 2.25 8.78 8.51
C ILE A 71 1.73 8.46 9.91
N LEU A 72 2.01 7.24 10.42
CA LEU A 72 1.57 6.81 11.74
C LEU A 72 2.28 7.53 12.89
N SER A 73 3.52 7.99 12.67
CA SER A 73 4.31 8.67 13.69
C SER A 73 3.79 10.07 14.05
N GLY A 74 2.96 10.66 13.18
CA GLY A 74 2.50 12.05 13.32
C GLY A 74 3.58 13.10 13.02
N ASN A 75 4.83 12.69 12.83
CA ASN A 75 5.98 13.56 12.52
C ASN A 75 6.39 13.38 11.05
N GLN A 76 5.44 13.58 10.12
CA GLN A 76 5.64 13.29 8.70
C GLN A 76 6.92 13.96 8.15
N VAL A 77 7.97 13.15 7.97
CA VAL A 77 9.24 13.49 7.32
C VAL A 77 9.05 13.45 5.81
N TYR A 78 8.20 12.56 5.31
CA TYR A 78 7.90 12.43 3.89
C TYR A 78 6.71 13.31 3.49
N THR A 79 6.93 14.23 2.55
CA THR A 79 5.85 15.02 1.92
C THR A 79 5.15 14.20 0.83
N VAL A 80 4.47 13.12 1.21
CA VAL A 80 3.68 12.29 0.29
C VAL A 80 2.22 12.72 0.34
N THR A 81 1.69 13.10 -0.82
CA THR A 81 0.28 13.50 -0.97
C THR A 81 -0.57 12.32 -1.44
N LYS A 82 -1.86 12.34 -1.10
CA LYS A 82 -2.85 11.39 -1.62
C LYS A 82 -2.81 11.27 -3.15
N PHE A 83 -2.66 12.39 -3.87
CA PHE A 83 -2.58 12.40 -5.33
C PHE A 83 -1.36 11.62 -5.86
N GLN A 84 -0.20 11.75 -5.21
CA GLN A 84 0.99 10.99 -5.60
C GLN A 84 0.81 9.49 -5.38
N VAL A 85 0.17 9.10 -4.28
CA VAL A 85 -0.19 7.70 -3.98
C VAL A 85 -1.13 7.14 -5.05
N GLU A 86 -2.21 7.87 -5.35
CA GLU A 86 -3.16 7.47 -6.40
C GLU A 86 -2.46 7.30 -7.74
N LYS A 87 -1.62 8.26 -8.14
CA LYS A 87 -0.87 8.19 -9.40
C LYS A 87 0.08 6.98 -9.45
N TYR A 88 0.73 6.65 -8.34
CA TYR A 88 1.63 5.50 -8.26
C TYR A 88 0.89 4.17 -8.36
N PHE A 89 -0.23 4.02 -7.65
CA PHE A 89 -0.94 2.73 -7.56
C PHE A 89 -1.98 2.49 -8.67
N ASN A 90 -2.51 3.53 -9.29
CA ASN A 90 -3.58 3.41 -10.30
C ASN A 90 -3.23 2.46 -11.47
N PRO A 91 -2.00 2.48 -12.05
CA PRO A 91 -1.63 1.52 -13.10
C PRO A 91 -1.78 0.05 -12.69
N PHE A 92 -1.57 -0.27 -11.41
CA PHE A 92 -1.73 -1.63 -10.90
C PHE A 92 -3.20 -2.01 -10.80
N ALA A 93 -4.04 -1.12 -10.25
CA ALA A 93 -5.49 -1.33 -10.17
C ALA A 93 -6.12 -1.54 -11.55
N LEU A 94 -5.77 -0.71 -12.53
CA LEU A 94 -6.26 -0.83 -13.90
C LEU A 94 -5.86 -2.14 -14.57
N ARG A 95 -4.68 -2.67 -14.27
CA ARG A 95 -4.23 -3.97 -14.81
C ARG A 95 -4.94 -5.16 -14.15
N VAL A 96 -5.34 -5.04 -12.88
CA VAL A 96 -6.15 -6.06 -12.20
C VAL A 96 -7.58 -6.08 -12.73
N ALA A 97 -8.18 -4.91 -12.98
CA ALA A 97 -9.56 -4.79 -13.46
C ALA A 97 -9.79 -5.32 -14.89
N LYS A 98 -8.72 -5.53 -15.66
CA LYS A 98 -8.76 -6.05 -17.04
C LYS A 98 -8.64 -7.58 -17.14
N ARG A 99 -8.59 -8.30 -16.01
CA ARG A 99 -8.46 -9.76 -15.95
C ARG A 99 -9.79 -10.46 -15.77
#